data_AF-A0A8T9D5I3-F1
#
_entry.id   AF-A0A8T9D5I3-F1
#
_cell.length_a   1.000
_cell.length_b   1.000
_cell.length_c   1.000
_cell.angle_alpha   90.00
_cell.angle_beta   90.00
_cell.angle_gamma   90.00
#
_symmetry.space_group_name_H-M   'P 1'
#
loop_
_entity.id
_entity.type
_entity.pdbx_description
1 polymer ?
#
loop_
_entity_poly.entity_id
_entity_poly.type
_entity_poly.pdbx_seq_one_letter_code
_entity_poly.pdbx_strand_id
1 'polypeptide(L)'
;MATRPISPRDHERIADAIRAAEARTDGEIYCVVARASDGYFSPAALMATLGMLIVSLAVAYGLEAWWLAIRLPHFVIAELLALACVLALLWALPGLRIHMVPRRLRYQAAHANALKQFLARNVHRTTARTGVLIFVSIAERYAEVVADSGIDAKVGQQVWDGVVRDLTAHAGDDRLADGFVKAIEQVGAVLAEHFPVTPDDTNELDDHLVEI
;
A
#
# COMPACT_ATOMS: atom_id res chain seq x y z
N MET A 1 -11.41 3.01 -3.25
CA MET A 1 -11.69 4.08 -2.28
C MET A 1 -11.33 5.37 -2.95
N ALA A 2 -12.27 6.28 -3.14
CA ALA A 2 -11.91 7.67 -3.39
C ALA A 2 -11.80 8.31 -2.01
N THR A 3 -10.65 8.18 -1.36
CA THR A 3 -10.40 8.92 -0.12
C THR A 3 -10.33 10.40 -0.47
N ARG A 4 -11.05 11.22 0.29
CA ARG A 4 -10.96 12.68 0.24
C ARG A 4 -9.49 13.09 0.36
N PRO A 5 -9.02 14.05 -0.45
CA PRO A 5 -7.68 14.60 -0.30
C PRO A 5 -7.49 15.12 1.13
N ILE A 6 -6.35 14.80 1.74
CA ILE A 6 -6.05 15.22 3.11
C ILE A 6 -5.90 16.75 3.09
N SER A 7 -6.70 17.44 3.89
CA SER A 7 -6.70 18.90 3.88
C SER A 7 -5.43 19.45 4.55
N PRO A 8 -5.06 20.73 4.32
CA PRO A 8 -3.96 21.36 5.04
C PRO A 8 -4.15 21.30 6.57
N ARG A 9 -5.41 21.41 7.03
CA ARG A 9 -5.76 21.27 8.45
C ARG A 9 -5.53 19.85 8.96
N ASP A 10 -5.77 18.84 8.13
CA ASP A 10 -5.50 17.46 8.50
C ASP A 10 -4.00 17.16 8.54
N HIS A 11 -3.20 17.75 7.65
CA HIS A 11 -1.74 17.68 7.73
C HIS A 11 -1.23 18.28 9.04
N GLU A 12 -1.74 19.45 9.44
CA GLU A 12 -1.37 20.09 10.71
C GLU A 12 -1.76 19.23 11.92
N ARG A 13 -2.97 18.64 11.92
CA ARG A 13 -3.40 17.71 12.98
C ARG A 13 -2.49 16.49 13.10
N ILE A 14 -2.03 15.95 11.97
CA ILE A 14 -1.13 14.79 11.95
C ILE A 14 0.27 15.21 12.45
N ALA A 15 0.78 16.35 12.00
CA ALA A 15 2.05 16.90 12.48
C ALA A 15 2.02 17.18 14.00
N ASP A 16 0.93 17.72 14.53
CA ASP A 16 0.73 17.92 15.97
C ASP A 16 0.73 16.60 16.73
N ALA A 17 0.10 15.56 16.18
CA ALA A 17 0.09 14.23 16.78
C ALA A 17 1.49 13.59 16.80
N ILE A 18 2.28 13.76 15.73
CA ILE A 18 3.67 13.29 15.65
C ILE A 18 4.50 13.98 16.74
N ARG A 19 4.48 15.32 16.79
CA ARG A 19 5.19 16.11 17.81
C ARG A 19 4.80 15.73 19.24
N ALA A 20 3.53 15.50 19.49
CA ALA A 20 3.04 15.10 20.82
C ALA A 20 3.44 13.66 21.20
N ALA A 21 3.62 12.78 20.21
CA ALA A 21 4.15 11.44 20.43
C ALA A 21 5.64 11.48 20.73
N GLU A 22 6.43 12.11 19.87
CA GLU A 22 7.90 12.20 19.96
C GLU A 22 8.37 12.96 21.20
N ALA A 23 7.63 13.96 21.69
CA ALA A 23 7.94 14.64 22.95
C ALA A 23 7.99 13.71 24.19
N ARG A 24 7.58 12.44 24.07
CA ARG A 24 7.55 11.45 25.15
C ARG A 24 8.51 10.27 24.93
N THR A 25 9.24 10.22 23.82
CA THR A 25 10.05 9.06 23.42
C THR A 25 11.22 9.46 22.53
N ASP A 26 12.36 8.78 22.64
CA ASP A 26 13.49 8.91 21.69
C ASP A 26 13.21 8.17 20.35
N GLY A 27 11.94 7.93 20.06
CA GLY A 27 11.47 7.15 18.92
C GLY A 27 10.84 8.07 17.90
N GLU A 28 11.26 7.92 16.66
CA GLU A 28 10.91 8.83 15.56
C GLU A 28 9.79 8.23 14.72
N ILE A 29 8.72 8.99 14.43
CA ILE A 29 7.53 8.50 13.73
C ILE A 29 7.38 9.20 12.38
N TYR A 30 7.57 8.43 11.31
CA TYR A 30 7.39 8.92 9.94
C TYR A 30 6.07 8.41 9.34
N CYS A 31 5.29 9.29 8.72
CA CYS A 31 4.00 8.92 8.13
C CYS A 31 4.02 9.10 6.60
N VAL A 32 3.57 8.07 5.87
CA VAL A 32 3.47 8.11 4.41
C VAL A 32 2.12 7.57 3.94
N VAL A 33 1.49 8.31 3.03
CA VAL A 33 0.32 7.85 2.28
C VAL A 33 0.65 7.79 0.79
N ALA A 34 0.46 6.62 0.20
CA ALA A 34 0.59 6.39 -1.23
C ALA A 34 -0.79 6.28 -1.89
N ARG A 35 -0.99 6.96 -3.03
CA ARG A 35 -2.21 6.78 -3.83
C ARG A 35 -2.27 5.38 -4.42
N ALA A 36 -1.15 4.89 -4.94
CA ALA A 36 -0.95 3.52 -5.40
C ALA A 36 0.54 3.16 -5.26
N SER A 37 0.84 1.89 -5.04
CA SER A 37 2.22 1.42 -4.85
C SER A 37 2.90 0.93 -6.13
N ASP A 38 2.15 0.69 -7.21
CA ASP A 38 2.68 0.32 -8.53
C ASP A 38 1.67 0.69 -9.65
N GLY A 39 2.10 0.70 -10.91
CA GLY A 39 1.28 0.97 -12.10
C GLY A 39 0.42 -0.22 -12.55
N TYR A 40 0.66 -1.42 -12.01
CA TYR A 40 -0.07 -2.68 -12.22
C TYR A 40 -0.28 -3.15 -13.66
N PHE A 41 0.29 -2.50 -14.67
CA PHE A 41 0.05 -2.84 -16.07
C PHE A 41 0.52 -4.26 -16.40
N SER A 42 1.78 -4.60 -16.09
CA SER A 42 2.35 -5.91 -16.45
C SER A 42 1.64 -7.07 -15.74
N PRO A 43 1.41 -7.03 -14.41
CA PRO A 43 0.65 -8.08 -13.73
C PRO A 43 -0.80 -8.18 -14.24
N ALA A 44 -1.47 -7.06 -14.51
CA ALA A 44 -2.83 -7.07 -15.04
C ALA A 44 -2.89 -7.66 -16.46
N ALA A 45 -1.95 -7.29 -17.33
CA ALA A 45 -1.86 -7.81 -18.69
C ALA A 45 -1.63 -9.33 -18.70
N LEU A 46 -0.74 -9.83 -17.83
CA LEU A 46 -0.52 -11.27 -17.69
C LEU A 46 -1.80 -12.00 -17.25
N MET A 47 -2.46 -11.51 -16.19
CA MET A 47 -3.70 -12.13 -15.69
C MET A 47 -4.83 -12.09 -16.72
N ALA A 48 -4.98 -10.97 -17.43
CA ALA A 48 -5.99 -10.81 -18.47
C ALA A 48 -5.71 -11.73 -19.66
N THR A 49 -4.46 -11.87 -20.06
CA THR A 49 -4.04 -12.76 -21.16
C THR A 49 -4.29 -14.23 -20.80
N LEU A 50 -3.90 -14.66 -19.61
CA LEU A 50 -4.17 -16.03 -19.15
C LEU A 50 -5.69 -16.31 -19.09
N GLY A 51 -6.48 -15.38 -18.55
CA GLY A 51 -7.93 -15.49 -18.54
C GLY A 51 -8.53 -15.58 -19.95
N MET A 52 -8.05 -14.73 -20.86
CA MET A 52 -8.46 -14.73 -22.27
C MET A 52 -8.15 -16.07 -22.95
N LEU A 53 -6.96 -16.65 -22.74
CA LEU A 53 -6.59 -17.95 -23.31
C LEU A 53 -7.48 -19.09 -22.79
N ILE A 54 -7.82 -19.07 -21.49
CA ILE A 54 -8.74 -20.05 -20.89
C ILE A 54 -10.14 -19.94 -21.50
N VAL A 55 -10.64 -18.71 -21.65
CA VAL A 55 -11.95 -18.45 -22.29
C VAL A 55 -11.92 -18.85 -23.76
N SER A 56 -10.85 -18.52 -24.48
CA SER A 56 -10.62 -18.91 -25.88
C SER A 56 -10.70 -20.42 -26.06
N LEU A 57 -10.05 -21.18 -25.17
CA LEU A 57 -10.09 -22.64 -25.17
C LEU A 57 -11.51 -23.18 -24.92
N ALA A 58 -12.24 -22.63 -23.94
CA ALA A 58 -13.61 -23.05 -23.66
C ALA A 58 -14.56 -22.76 -24.84
N VAL A 59 -14.40 -21.61 -25.50
CA VAL A 59 -15.15 -21.24 -26.71
C VAL A 59 -14.84 -22.20 -27.84
N ALA A 60 -13.58 -22.57 -28.05
CA ALA A 60 -13.19 -23.52 -29.09
C ALA A 60 -13.91 -24.87 -28.91
N TYR A 61 -13.89 -25.44 -27.69
CA TYR A 61 -14.62 -26.67 -27.38
C TYR A 61 -16.14 -26.52 -27.55
N GLY A 62 -16.71 -25.38 -27.18
CA GLY A 62 -18.14 -25.11 -27.34
C GLY A 62 -18.57 -25.04 -28.81
N LEU A 63 -17.78 -24.37 -29.65
CA LEU A 63 -18.02 -24.30 -31.09
C LEU A 63 -17.95 -25.68 -31.74
N GLU A 64 -16.95 -26.49 -31.37
CA GLU A 64 -16.82 -27.87 -31.84
C GLU A 64 -18.03 -28.72 -31.44
N ALA A 65 -18.46 -28.64 -30.17
CA ALA A 65 -19.63 -29.36 -29.68
C ALA A 65 -20.92 -28.98 -30.41
N TRP A 66 -21.02 -27.76 -30.91
CA TRP A 66 -22.18 -27.24 -31.65
C TRP A 66 -22.02 -27.38 -33.18
N TRP A 67 -21.01 -28.11 -33.64
CA TRP A 67 -20.70 -28.33 -35.05
C TRP A 67 -20.46 -27.04 -35.85
N LEU A 68 -20.01 -25.97 -35.17
CA LEU A 68 -19.66 -24.69 -35.77
C LEU A 68 -18.17 -24.68 -36.13
N ALA A 69 -17.86 -24.88 -37.42
CA ALA A 69 -16.48 -24.90 -37.89
C ALA A 69 -15.93 -23.48 -38.13
N ILE A 70 -14.85 -23.13 -37.43
CA ILE A 70 -14.04 -21.95 -37.73
C ILE A 70 -12.70 -22.41 -38.32
N ARG A 71 -12.31 -21.82 -39.45
CA ARG A 71 -10.98 -22.10 -40.03
C ARG A 71 -9.90 -21.58 -39.09
N LEU A 72 -8.88 -22.40 -38.80
CA LEU A 72 -7.80 -22.09 -37.86
C LEU A 72 -7.18 -20.67 -38.03
N PRO A 73 -6.91 -20.15 -39.24
CA PRO A 73 -6.37 -18.80 -39.38
C PRO A 73 -7.30 -17.70 -38.85
N HIS A 74 -8.62 -17.86 -38.97
CA HIS A 74 -9.58 -16.86 -38.50
C HIS A 74 -9.66 -16.88 -36.97
N PHE A 75 -9.54 -18.06 -36.36
CA PHE A 75 -9.47 -18.23 -34.92
C PHE A 75 -8.23 -17.52 -34.34
N VAL A 76 -7.06 -17.75 -34.94
CA VAL A 76 -5.80 -17.10 -34.52
C VAL A 76 -5.87 -15.58 -34.70
N ILE A 77 -6.44 -15.08 -35.80
CA ILE A 77 -6.63 -13.63 -36.01
C ILE A 77 -7.56 -13.05 -34.94
N ALA A 78 -8.67 -13.72 -34.62
CA ALA A 78 -9.59 -13.28 -33.58
C ALA A 78 -8.91 -13.23 -32.20
N GLU A 79 -8.04 -14.20 -31.90
CA GLU A 79 -7.26 -14.24 -30.67
C GLU A 79 -6.26 -13.07 -30.59
N LEU A 80 -5.52 -12.79 -31.66
CA LEU A 80 -4.59 -11.66 -31.71
C LEU A 80 -5.31 -10.31 -31.56
N LEU A 81 -6.48 -10.16 -32.21
CA LEU A 81 -7.30 -8.96 -32.07
C LEU A 81 -7.84 -8.81 -30.65
N ALA A 82 -8.32 -9.89 -30.04
CA ALA A 82 -8.77 -9.88 -28.66
C ALA A 82 -7.66 -9.48 -27.69
N LEU A 83 -6.44 -10.01 -27.86
CA LEU A 83 -5.27 -9.61 -27.07
C LEU A 83 -4.96 -8.12 -27.24
N ALA A 84 -4.92 -7.63 -28.49
CA ALA A 84 -4.69 -6.22 -28.76
C ALA A 84 -5.75 -5.31 -28.10
N CYS A 85 -7.02 -5.70 -28.16
CA CYS A 85 -8.11 -4.99 -27.49
C CYS A 85 -7.96 -5.00 -25.96
N VAL A 86 -7.61 -6.14 -25.36
CA VAL A 86 -7.38 -6.24 -23.90
C VAL A 86 -6.24 -5.33 -23.45
N LEU A 87 -5.12 -5.33 -24.19
CA LEU A 87 -3.97 -4.46 -23.86
C LEU A 87 -4.31 -2.97 -24.04
N ALA A 88 -5.03 -2.61 -25.10
CA ALA A 88 -5.51 -1.24 -25.32
C ALA A 88 -6.46 -0.79 -24.21
N LEU A 89 -7.37 -1.67 -23.75
CA LEU A 89 -8.30 -1.40 -22.65
C LEU A 89 -7.55 -1.16 -21.33
N LEU A 90 -6.58 -2.02 -20.99
CA LEU A 90 -5.75 -1.86 -19.79
C LEU A 90 -4.91 -0.58 -19.85
N TRP A 91 -4.44 -0.19 -21.03
CA TRP A 91 -3.72 1.06 -21.23
C TRP A 91 -4.63 2.27 -21.01
N ALA A 92 -5.80 2.31 -21.65
CA ALA A 92 -6.74 3.43 -21.58
C ALA A 92 -7.42 3.59 -20.21
N LEU A 93 -7.63 2.49 -19.47
CA LEU A 93 -8.38 2.48 -18.20
C LEU A 93 -7.51 1.99 -17.03
N PRO A 94 -6.68 2.85 -16.42
CA PRO A 94 -5.78 2.46 -15.34
C PRO A 94 -6.51 1.90 -14.10
N GLY A 95 -7.74 2.35 -13.84
CA GLY A 95 -8.56 1.84 -12.74
C GLY A 95 -8.92 0.35 -12.86
N LEU A 96 -8.91 -0.24 -14.06
CA LEU A 96 -9.18 -1.67 -14.25
C LEU A 96 -7.99 -2.54 -13.85
N ARG A 97 -6.76 -2.02 -13.97
CA ARG A 97 -5.53 -2.80 -13.78
C ARG A 97 -5.51 -3.48 -12.42
N ILE A 98 -5.78 -2.73 -11.35
CA ILE A 98 -5.74 -3.25 -9.98
C ILE A 98 -6.81 -4.32 -9.68
N HIS A 99 -7.92 -4.30 -10.41
CA HIS A 99 -9.00 -5.28 -10.23
C HIS A 99 -8.63 -6.64 -10.81
N MET A 100 -7.78 -6.68 -11.84
CA MET A 100 -7.31 -7.94 -12.44
C MET A 100 -6.18 -8.60 -11.64
N VAL A 101 -5.58 -7.88 -10.68
CA VAL A 101 -4.43 -8.36 -9.91
C VAL A 101 -4.90 -9.01 -8.59
N PRO A 102 -4.46 -10.26 -8.30
CA PRO A 102 -4.73 -10.91 -7.02
C PRO A 102 -4.28 -10.07 -5.81
N ARG A 103 -5.00 -10.18 -4.69
CA ARG A 103 -4.68 -9.42 -3.46
C ARG A 103 -3.25 -9.65 -2.96
N ARG A 104 -2.73 -10.88 -3.10
CA ARG A 104 -1.36 -11.23 -2.69
C ARG A 104 -0.30 -10.39 -3.39
N LEU A 105 -0.39 -10.25 -4.71
CA LEU A 105 0.58 -9.45 -5.49
C LEU A 105 0.46 -7.96 -5.17
N ARG A 106 -0.77 -7.46 -4.96
CA ARG A 106 -0.99 -6.07 -4.53
C ARG A 106 -0.36 -5.77 -3.17
N TYR A 107 -0.51 -6.68 -2.21
CA TYR A 107 0.08 -6.50 -0.88
C TYR A 107 1.60 -6.63 -0.89
N GLN A 108 2.16 -7.51 -1.72
CA GLN A 108 3.61 -7.56 -1.93
C GLN A 108 4.16 -6.26 -2.55
N ALA A 109 3.46 -5.69 -3.53
CA ALA A 109 3.84 -4.42 -4.13
C ALA A 109 3.77 -3.27 -3.11
N ALA A 110 2.70 -3.23 -2.30
CA ALA A 110 2.53 -2.23 -1.24
C ALA A 110 3.62 -2.34 -0.15
N HIS A 111 3.89 -3.55 0.34
CA HIS A 111 4.98 -3.83 1.28
C HIS A 111 6.34 -3.41 0.71
N ALA A 112 6.63 -3.76 -0.55
CA ALA A 112 7.87 -3.36 -1.20
C ALA A 112 7.98 -1.83 -1.32
N ASN A 113 6.87 -1.12 -1.51
CA ASN A 113 6.87 0.34 -1.51
C ASN A 113 7.10 0.90 -0.09
N ALA A 114 6.45 0.35 0.94
CA ALA A 114 6.68 0.73 2.33
C ALA A 114 8.18 0.63 2.69
N LEU A 115 8.82 -0.50 2.38
CA LEU A 115 10.26 -0.69 2.58
C LEU A 115 11.12 0.29 1.77
N LYS A 116 10.75 0.57 0.52
CA LYS A 116 11.44 1.58 -0.29
C LYS A 116 11.35 2.96 0.35
N GLN A 117 10.20 3.35 0.88
CA GLN A 117 10.04 4.65 1.55
C GLN A 117 10.82 4.69 2.87
N PHE A 118 10.79 3.62 3.66
CA PHE A 118 11.57 3.49 4.90
C PHE A 118 13.07 3.72 4.66
N LEU A 119 13.60 3.15 3.58
CA LEU A 119 14.99 3.34 3.18
C LEU A 119 15.24 4.71 2.56
N ALA A 120 14.41 5.16 1.63
CA ALA A 120 14.60 6.42 0.91
C ALA A 120 14.49 7.65 1.80
N ARG A 121 13.70 7.57 2.88
CA ARG A 121 13.50 8.64 3.86
C ARG A 121 14.46 8.58 5.04
N ASN A 122 15.42 7.65 5.01
CA ASN A 122 16.41 7.48 6.08
C ASN A 122 15.80 7.25 7.47
N VAL A 123 14.57 6.74 7.56
CA VAL A 123 13.92 6.40 8.86
C VAL A 123 14.76 5.39 9.65
N HIS A 124 15.53 4.57 8.94
CA HIS A 124 16.48 3.60 9.50
C HIS A 124 17.82 4.19 9.98
N ARG A 125 18.07 5.49 9.79
CA ARG A 125 19.34 6.15 10.13
C ARG A 125 19.31 6.88 11.47
N THR A 126 18.34 6.58 12.33
CA THR A 126 18.33 7.20 13.65
C THR A 126 19.46 6.68 14.52
N THR A 127 19.99 7.52 15.41
CA THR A 127 21.15 7.20 16.25
C THR A 127 20.93 5.91 17.04
N ALA A 128 19.70 5.70 17.54
CA ALA A 128 19.30 4.54 18.33
C ALA A 128 18.59 3.43 17.54
N ARG A 129 18.42 3.56 16.20
CA ARG A 129 17.62 2.62 15.37
C ARG A 129 16.18 2.50 15.89
N THR A 130 15.58 3.63 16.23
CA THR A 130 14.24 3.80 16.83
C THR A 130 13.24 4.45 15.86
N GLY A 131 13.47 4.37 14.56
CA GLY A 131 12.52 4.89 13.57
C GLY A 131 11.36 3.94 13.29
N VAL A 132 10.15 4.50 13.20
CA VAL A 132 8.91 3.80 12.78
C VAL A 132 8.30 4.50 11.59
N LEU A 133 7.96 3.74 10.54
CA LEU A 133 7.17 4.21 9.41
C LEU A 133 5.74 3.68 9.50
N ILE A 134 4.77 4.58 9.51
CA ILE A 134 3.35 4.29 9.32
C ILE A 134 3.02 4.52 7.84
N PHE A 135 2.74 3.44 7.12
CA PHE A 135 2.49 3.47 5.67
C PHE A 135 1.05 3.07 5.33
N VAL A 136 0.41 3.84 4.45
CA VAL A 136 -0.92 3.52 3.90
C VAL A 136 -0.90 3.58 2.37
N SER A 137 -1.42 2.56 1.71
CA SER A 137 -1.60 2.52 0.25
C SER A 137 -3.10 2.45 -0.10
N ILE A 138 -3.62 3.52 -0.68
CA ILE A 138 -5.06 3.74 -0.88
C ILE A 138 -5.65 2.76 -1.90
N ALA A 139 -5.01 2.61 -3.07
CA ALA A 139 -5.51 1.76 -4.14
C ALA A 139 -5.59 0.28 -3.71
N GLU A 140 -4.60 -0.18 -2.96
CA GLU A 140 -4.44 -1.55 -2.47
C GLU A 140 -5.31 -1.83 -1.24
N ARG A 141 -5.77 -0.78 -0.54
CA ARG A 141 -6.38 -0.88 0.79
C ARG A 141 -5.48 -1.68 1.73
N TYR A 142 -4.26 -1.19 1.83
CA TYR A 142 -3.17 -1.80 2.59
C TYR A 142 -2.59 -0.76 3.54
N ALA A 143 -2.30 -1.18 4.77
CA ALA A 143 -1.59 -0.38 5.75
C ALA A 143 -0.55 -1.27 6.42
N GLU A 144 0.58 -0.69 6.79
CA GLU A 144 1.68 -1.39 7.42
C GLU A 144 2.44 -0.44 8.33
N VAL A 145 2.93 -0.97 9.45
CA VAL A 145 3.88 -0.28 10.33
C VAL A 145 5.22 -0.99 10.18
N VAL A 146 6.23 -0.26 9.71
CA VAL A 146 7.60 -0.78 9.55
C VAL A 146 8.47 -0.15 10.62
N ALA A 147 8.97 -0.96 11.55
CA ALA A 147 9.86 -0.52 12.61
C ALA A 147 11.32 -0.89 12.29
N ASP A 148 12.27 -0.07 12.73
CA ASP A 148 13.68 -0.43 12.67
C ASP A 148 14.03 -1.54 13.69
N SER A 149 15.17 -2.17 13.47
CA SER A 149 15.75 -3.27 14.25
C SER A 149 15.83 -3.02 15.76
N GLY A 150 16.03 -1.77 16.20
CA GLY A 150 16.06 -1.44 17.63
C GLY A 150 14.70 -1.66 18.29
N ILE A 151 13.62 -1.30 17.60
CA ILE A 151 12.24 -1.45 18.07
C ILE A 151 11.75 -2.90 17.89
N ASP A 152 12.02 -3.51 16.74
CA ASP A 152 11.61 -4.90 16.43
C ASP A 152 12.18 -5.91 17.46
N ALA A 153 13.37 -5.62 18.00
CA ALA A 153 13.96 -6.43 19.07
C ALA A 153 13.22 -6.38 20.41
N LYS A 154 12.43 -5.32 20.66
CA LYS A 154 11.73 -5.09 21.94
C LYS A 154 10.21 -5.23 21.83
N VAL A 155 9.63 -4.96 20.66
CA VAL A 155 8.18 -4.89 20.44
C VAL A 155 7.76 -5.96 19.44
N GLY A 156 6.89 -6.87 19.87
CA GLY A 156 6.38 -7.92 19.00
C GLY A 156 5.39 -7.42 17.94
N GLN A 157 5.36 -8.09 16.80
CA GLN A 157 4.49 -7.75 15.66
C GLN A 157 3.00 -7.62 16.03
N GLN A 158 2.53 -8.37 17.03
CA GLN A 158 1.13 -8.38 17.47
C GLN A 158 0.66 -7.00 17.98
N VAL A 159 1.59 -6.16 18.45
CA VAL A 159 1.30 -4.79 18.89
C VAL A 159 0.87 -3.93 17.70
N TRP A 160 1.54 -4.09 16.56
CA TRP A 160 1.28 -3.33 15.34
C TRP A 160 0.00 -3.77 14.63
N ASP A 161 -0.43 -5.03 14.79
CA ASP A 161 -1.66 -5.55 14.18
C ASP A 161 -2.90 -4.73 14.59
N GLY A 162 -2.94 -4.28 15.84
CA GLY A 162 -4.02 -3.41 16.34
C GLY A 162 -4.03 -2.05 15.65
N VAL A 163 -2.86 -1.44 15.52
CA VAL A 163 -2.66 -0.15 14.85
C VAL A 163 -3.08 -0.23 13.38
N VAL A 164 -2.60 -1.25 12.67
CA VAL A 164 -2.91 -1.47 11.26
C VAL A 164 -4.41 -1.70 11.04
N ARG A 165 -5.05 -2.49 11.90
CA ARG A 165 -6.50 -2.74 11.82
C ARG A 165 -7.31 -1.46 11.98
N ASP A 166 -6.98 -0.65 12.99
CA ASP A 166 -7.69 0.60 13.27
C ASP A 166 -7.48 1.62 12.13
N LEU A 167 -6.24 1.75 11.65
CA LEU A 167 -5.89 2.63 10.53
C LEU A 167 -6.62 2.23 9.25
N THR A 168 -6.67 0.93 8.94
CA THR A 168 -7.38 0.40 7.76
C THR A 168 -8.90 0.63 7.86
N ALA A 169 -9.48 0.53 9.07
CA ALA A 169 -10.89 0.82 9.29
C ALA A 169 -11.21 2.30 9.06
N HIS A 170 -10.37 3.22 9.53
CA HIS A 170 -10.56 4.67 9.32
C HIS A 170 -10.34 5.09 7.86
N ALA A 171 -9.37 4.49 7.17
CA ALA A 171 -9.23 4.61 5.72
C ALA A 171 -10.49 4.10 4.98
N GLY A 172 -11.17 3.12 5.60
CA GLY A 172 -12.47 2.57 5.24
C GLY A 172 -13.62 3.59 5.15
N ASP A 173 -13.60 4.55 6.06
CA ASP A 173 -14.73 5.46 6.32
C ASP A 173 -14.47 6.89 5.84
N ASP A 174 -13.52 7.09 4.93
CA ASP A 174 -13.09 8.40 4.44
C ASP A 174 -12.52 9.33 5.55
N ARG A 175 -12.01 8.72 6.62
CA ARG A 175 -11.48 9.39 7.83
C ARG A 175 -10.00 9.10 8.03
N LEU A 176 -9.24 9.13 6.95
CA LEU A 176 -7.83 8.72 6.96
C LEU A 176 -6.98 9.53 7.95
N ALA A 177 -7.22 10.84 8.07
CA ALA A 177 -6.51 11.70 9.02
C ALA A 177 -6.74 11.28 10.48
N ASP A 178 -7.98 10.95 10.84
CA ASP A 178 -8.28 10.44 12.19
C ASP A 178 -7.59 9.08 12.43
N GLY A 179 -7.51 8.25 11.38
CA GLY A 179 -6.78 7.00 11.41
C GLY A 179 -5.29 7.20 11.70
N PHE A 180 -4.63 8.14 11.01
CA PHE A 180 -3.24 8.47 11.27
C PHE A 180 -3.02 9.00 12.68
N VAL A 181 -3.81 9.98 13.13
CA VAL A 181 -3.68 10.54 14.49
C VAL A 181 -3.77 9.42 15.54
N LYS A 182 -4.77 8.55 15.43
CA LYS A 182 -4.94 7.42 16.36
C LYS A 182 -3.78 6.42 16.28
N ALA A 183 -3.29 6.14 15.07
CA ALA A 183 -2.16 5.24 14.88
C ALA A 183 -0.88 5.81 15.51
N ILE A 184 -0.62 7.11 15.34
CA ILE A 184 0.50 7.82 15.94
C ILE A 184 0.41 7.80 17.46
N GLU A 185 -0.77 8.06 18.03
CA GLU A 185 -0.98 7.99 19.48
C GLU A 185 -0.67 6.59 20.04
N GLN A 186 -1.12 5.53 19.34
CA GLN A 186 -0.85 4.15 19.74
C GLN A 186 0.63 3.78 19.61
N VAL A 187 1.26 4.13 18.49
CA VAL A 187 2.69 3.89 18.26
C VAL A 187 3.52 4.66 19.29
N GLY A 188 3.24 5.94 19.51
CA GLY A 188 3.94 6.78 20.48
C GLY A 188 3.82 6.26 21.91
N ALA A 189 2.67 5.71 22.30
CA ALA A 189 2.51 5.10 23.63
C ALA A 189 3.41 3.87 23.82
N VAL A 190 3.52 3.02 22.79
CA VAL A 190 4.41 1.84 22.80
C VAL A 190 5.88 2.27 22.82
N LEU A 191 6.24 3.28 22.03
CA LEU A 191 7.60 3.81 21.99
C LEU A 191 8.01 4.41 23.34
N ALA A 192 7.15 5.20 23.97
CA ALA A 192 7.41 5.80 25.28
C ALA A 192 7.62 4.76 26.40
N GLU A 193 7.04 3.57 26.29
CA GLU A 193 7.27 2.47 27.25
C GLU A 193 8.67 1.85 27.11
N HIS A 194 9.17 1.71 25.87
CA HIS A 194 10.41 0.99 25.59
C HIS A 194 11.64 1.87 25.32
N PHE A 195 11.40 3.14 24.99
CA PHE A 195 12.38 4.17 24.58
C PHE A 195 11.99 5.54 25.16
N PRO A 196 11.89 5.69 26.50
CA PRO A 196 11.49 6.95 27.13
C PRO A 196 12.46 8.07 26.80
N VAL A 197 11.94 9.31 26.75
CA VAL A 197 12.71 10.50 26.35
C VAL A 197 13.98 10.71 27.19
N THR A 198 15.11 10.95 26.52
CA THR A 198 16.38 11.33 27.14
C THR A 198 16.64 12.84 27.03
N PRO A 199 17.39 13.45 27.97
CA PRO A 199 17.59 14.90 27.99
C PRO A 199 18.39 15.47 26.80
N ASP A 200 19.17 14.63 26.13
CA ASP A 200 19.99 14.97 24.97
C ASP A 200 19.32 14.61 23.64
N ASP A 201 18.04 14.22 23.67
CA ASP A 201 17.29 13.86 22.47
C ASP A 201 17.12 15.07 21.54
N THR A 202 17.28 14.82 20.25
CA THR A 202 17.12 15.82 19.19
C THR A 202 16.32 15.20 18.08
N ASN A 203 15.25 15.87 17.66
CA ASN A 203 14.42 15.43 16.55
C ASN A 203 15.26 15.16 15.28
N GLU A 204 15.28 13.89 14.86
CA GLU A 204 16.08 13.40 13.74
C GLU A 204 15.29 13.33 12.41
N LEU A 205 13.95 13.37 12.43
CA LEU A 205 13.07 13.31 11.25
C LEU A 205 12.17 14.55 11.11
N ASP A 206 11.49 14.69 9.96
CA ASP A 206 10.54 15.78 9.76
C ASP A 206 9.11 15.36 10.16
N ASP A 207 8.45 16.16 10.99
CA ASP A 207 7.12 15.88 11.56
C ASP A 207 5.96 16.17 10.58
N HIS A 208 5.90 15.48 9.45
CA HIS A 208 4.81 15.66 8.50
C HIS A 208 4.39 14.38 7.78
N LEU A 209 3.13 14.37 7.34
CA LEU A 209 2.64 13.35 6.43
C LEU A 209 3.15 13.63 5.01
N VAL A 210 3.73 12.61 4.38
CA VAL A 210 4.10 12.66 2.97
C VAL A 210 3.07 11.93 2.11
N GLU A 211 2.55 12.61 1.09
CA GLU A 211 1.72 12.01 0.04
C GLU A 211 2.55 11.65 -1.20
N ILE A 212 2.44 10.41 -1.70
CA ILE A 212 3.12 9.92 -2.93
C ILE A 212 2.19 9.24 -3.93
#